data_AF-A0A7C8Q892-F1
#
_entry.id   AF-A0A7C8Q892-F1
#
_cell.length_a   1.000
_cell.length_b   1.000
_cell.length_c   1.000
_cell.angle_alpha   90.00
_cell.angle_beta   90.00
_cell.angle_gamma   90.00
#
_symmetry.space_group_name_H-M   'P 1'
#
loop_
_entity.id
_entity.type
_entity.pdbx_description
1 polymer ?
#
loop_
_entity_poly.entity_id
_entity_poly.type
_entity_poly.pdbx_seq_one_letter_code
_entity_poly.pdbx_strand_id
1 'polypeptide(L)'
;MPGDQNFYSANSYWASNLTGAVINGSVPIWRLDDMATRIMASFYKVGLDKDRVEVNLDSWSTDVYGYRHYFAQEGYGLINGNVDVRGNHATLIREIAAKGTVILKNIGKALPLQKPKQIAVFGSDATDNPRGPNGCPDRACADGTVAMGWGSGTANFPYLISPLSALQNKAIADGTVIQWVVDDYATGHMKQTATQATVCLVFVKAQAGEGFVGVDGNQGDRKNLTLWSNGEEVISTVAANCNNTIVTIHSPGPVTLEEWIEHPNITAVLYAGLPGQESGNSIVDVLYGLVEPGRLPFTIAKNAKDYGVSLMYEPDNTYAPQQNLSGLLIDHRYFDKHNIEPRFEFGFGLSYTTWKYHKIVVRKTNAGPYVPSNGRTPAAKTTKVTESAESLLFPAGFTKVRFYNYPWLNSTSDVKKDGENGPSDAYDPNGTATRPAGGAPGGNPGLYDILYEVNVTLSNTGKRNGEEVVQLYISQGESDDPVRVLRGFRRVSVNAGKSTTVTFTITRRDISRWDTTTQNWVVSPAEKMVFVGRSSRDLPLVAKLNGEKKSVGYSKNKPGRQGHGMKTFM
;
A
#
# COMPACT_ATOMS: atom_id res chain seq x y z
N MET A 1 23.25 11.43 -10.72
CA MET A 1 22.51 10.14 -10.80
C MET A 1 23.30 9.20 -11.67
N PRO A 2 23.30 7.89 -11.41
CA PRO A 2 23.83 6.93 -12.37
C PRO A 2 22.85 6.87 -13.55
N GLY A 3 23.34 7.15 -14.76
CA GLY A 3 22.50 7.19 -15.97
C GLY A 3 22.59 8.51 -16.73
N ASP A 4 21.88 8.57 -17.85
CA ASP A 4 21.88 9.73 -18.74
C ASP A 4 21.16 10.94 -18.14
N GLN A 5 21.55 12.15 -18.56
CA GLN A 5 20.87 13.40 -18.28
C GLN A 5 19.54 13.47 -19.05
N ASN A 6 19.57 13.04 -20.31
CA ASN A 6 18.40 12.82 -21.15
C ASN A 6 18.42 11.40 -21.70
N PHE A 7 17.27 10.75 -21.84
CA PHE A 7 17.18 9.38 -22.34
C PHE A 7 17.92 9.23 -23.68
N TYR A 8 18.87 8.28 -23.75
CA TYR A 8 19.76 8.01 -24.90
C TYR A 8 20.81 9.07 -25.23
N SER A 9 21.07 10.01 -24.33
CA SER A 9 22.09 11.04 -24.60
C SER A 9 23.52 10.54 -24.49
N ALA A 10 23.75 9.38 -23.84
CA ALA A 10 25.11 8.91 -23.49
C ALA A 10 25.90 9.94 -22.67
N ASN A 11 25.21 10.90 -22.07
CA ASN A 11 25.78 11.99 -21.29
C ASN A 11 25.22 11.84 -19.88
N SER A 12 26.08 11.61 -18.89
CA SER A 12 25.67 11.36 -17.50
C SER A 12 26.00 12.54 -16.60
N TYR A 13 25.24 12.74 -15.52
CA TYR A 13 25.69 13.61 -14.43
C TYR A 13 26.87 13.01 -13.64
N TRP A 14 27.02 11.68 -13.65
CA TRP A 14 28.14 10.97 -13.04
C TRP A 14 29.06 10.43 -14.14
N ALA A 15 29.31 9.12 -14.19
CA ALA A 15 30.22 8.50 -15.17
C ALA A 15 31.56 9.29 -15.26
N SER A 16 32.03 9.62 -16.46
CA SER A 16 33.22 10.45 -16.67
C SER A 16 33.19 11.80 -15.95
N ASN A 17 32.02 12.44 -15.78
CA ASN A 17 31.91 13.70 -15.04
C ASN A 17 32.20 13.52 -13.54
N LEU A 18 31.82 12.38 -12.94
CA LEU A 18 32.18 12.09 -11.54
C LEU A 18 33.68 11.82 -11.41
N THR A 19 34.28 11.12 -12.36
CA THR A 19 35.75 10.94 -12.42
C THR A 19 36.46 12.29 -12.49
N GLY A 20 36.05 13.17 -13.40
CA GLY A 20 36.61 14.52 -13.51
C GLY A 20 36.42 15.36 -12.25
N ALA A 21 35.25 15.27 -11.60
CA ALA A 21 34.95 16.00 -10.37
C ALA A 21 35.77 15.53 -9.16
N VAL A 22 36.19 14.27 -9.11
CA VAL A 22 37.10 13.77 -8.06
C VAL A 22 38.52 14.24 -8.33
N ILE A 23 38.99 14.15 -9.58
CA ILE A 23 40.35 14.56 -9.95
C ILE A 23 40.57 16.06 -9.77
N ASN A 24 39.58 16.90 -10.08
CA ASN A 24 39.69 18.34 -9.87
C ASN A 24 39.38 18.80 -8.44
N GLY A 25 39.11 17.87 -7.51
CA GLY A 25 38.86 18.15 -6.09
C GLY A 25 37.45 18.63 -5.73
N SER A 26 36.53 18.79 -6.70
CA SER A 26 35.16 19.23 -6.40
C SER A 26 34.39 18.21 -5.56
N VAL A 27 34.66 16.92 -5.78
CA VAL A 27 34.12 15.81 -5.00
C VAL A 27 35.26 15.16 -4.21
N PRO A 28 35.23 15.20 -2.86
CA PRO A 28 36.23 14.53 -2.05
C PRO A 28 36.24 13.02 -2.28
N ILE A 29 37.43 12.41 -2.28
CA ILE A 29 37.58 10.97 -2.49
C ILE A 29 36.79 10.16 -1.46
N TRP A 30 36.77 10.56 -0.18
CA TRP A 30 36.00 9.85 0.85
C TRP A 30 34.49 9.77 0.51
N ARG A 31 33.96 10.72 -0.27
CA ARG A 31 32.55 10.74 -0.70
C ARG A 31 32.29 9.70 -1.78
N LEU A 32 33.24 9.50 -2.69
CA LEU A 32 33.21 8.38 -3.64
C LEU A 32 33.35 7.05 -2.90
N ASP A 33 34.28 6.96 -1.95
CA ASP A 33 34.49 5.77 -1.11
C ASP A 33 33.23 5.41 -0.33
N ASP A 34 32.51 6.38 0.25
CA ASP A 34 31.24 6.15 0.95
C ASP A 34 30.13 5.67 -0.01
N MET A 35 30.08 6.18 -1.25
CA MET A 35 29.14 5.66 -2.28
C MET A 35 29.42 4.19 -2.56
N ALA A 36 30.66 3.84 -2.89
CA ALA A 36 31.07 2.47 -3.18
C ALA A 36 30.88 1.54 -1.97
N THR A 37 31.27 2.01 -0.78
CA THR A 37 31.12 1.27 0.47
C THR A 37 29.65 0.97 0.77
N ARG A 38 28.73 1.92 0.57
CA ARG A 38 27.29 1.66 0.81
C ARG A 38 26.69 0.66 -0.19
N ILE A 39 27.11 0.73 -1.45
CA ILE A 39 26.70 -0.24 -2.48
C ILE A 39 27.20 -1.63 -2.09
N MET A 40 28.50 -1.78 -1.83
CA MET A 40 29.09 -3.08 -1.50
C MET A 40 28.64 -3.62 -0.14
N ALA A 41 28.48 -2.77 0.87
CA ALA A 41 27.94 -3.18 2.16
C ALA A 41 26.51 -3.72 2.03
N SER A 42 25.68 -3.10 1.18
CA SER A 42 24.33 -3.61 0.90
C SER A 42 24.39 -4.94 0.17
N PHE A 43 25.26 -5.07 -0.84
CA PHE A 43 25.52 -6.30 -1.58
C PHE A 43 25.92 -7.47 -0.66
N TYR A 44 26.88 -7.25 0.25
CA TYR A 44 27.29 -8.25 1.24
C TYR A 44 26.24 -8.53 2.31
N LYS A 45 25.50 -7.50 2.75
CA LYS A 45 24.49 -7.64 3.79
C LYS A 45 23.39 -8.64 3.41
N VAL A 46 23.05 -8.71 2.12
CA VAL A 46 22.05 -9.66 1.61
C VAL A 46 22.66 -10.95 1.04
N GLY A 47 23.99 -11.14 1.14
CA GLY A 47 24.67 -12.37 0.72
C GLY A 47 24.84 -12.55 -0.79
N LEU A 48 24.76 -11.47 -1.59
CA LEU A 48 24.91 -11.56 -3.05
C LEU A 48 26.33 -11.92 -3.49
N ASP A 49 27.32 -11.88 -2.60
CA ASP A 49 28.66 -12.42 -2.85
C ASP A 49 28.68 -13.94 -2.95
N LYS A 50 27.70 -14.63 -2.36
CA LYS A 50 27.64 -16.09 -2.28
C LYS A 50 26.62 -16.69 -3.24
N ASP A 51 25.45 -16.06 -3.32
CA ASP A 51 24.27 -16.65 -3.98
C ASP A 51 23.90 -15.94 -5.29
N ARG A 52 24.83 -15.18 -5.90
CA ARG A 52 24.57 -14.50 -7.16
C ARG A 52 24.51 -15.48 -8.33
N VAL A 53 23.42 -15.40 -9.07
CA VAL A 53 23.26 -16.02 -10.38
C VAL A 53 23.47 -14.98 -11.48
N GLU A 54 23.89 -15.45 -12.66
CA GLU A 54 23.95 -14.60 -13.85
C GLU A 54 22.55 -14.11 -14.24
N VAL A 55 22.49 -12.90 -14.81
CA VAL A 55 21.24 -12.34 -15.32
C VAL A 55 20.74 -13.22 -16.46
N ASN A 56 19.49 -13.67 -16.35
CA ASN A 56 18.87 -14.63 -17.25
C ASN A 56 17.53 -14.14 -17.84
N LEU A 57 17.29 -12.83 -17.77
CA LEU A 57 16.16 -12.15 -18.39
C LEU A 57 16.60 -10.81 -18.99
N ASP A 58 15.81 -10.33 -19.96
CA ASP A 58 15.94 -9.00 -20.54
C ASP A 58 14.65 -8.20 -20.33
N SER A 59 14.78 -6.92 -19.96
CA SER A 59 13.63 -6.05 -19.68
C SER A 59 13.06 -5.37 -20.93
N TRP A 60 13.78 -5.40 -22.06
CA TRP A 60 13.42 -4.70 -23.30
C TRP A 60 12.80 -5.62 -24.34
N SER A 61 13.19 -6.89 -24.35
CA SER A 61 12.60 -7.90 -25.23
C SER A 61 12.23 -9.18 -24.48
N THR A 62 11.20 -9.85 -24.97
CA THR A 62 10.80 -11.21 -24.55
C THR A 62 11.38 -12.30 -25.45
N ASP A 63 12.10 -11.92 -26.50
CA ASP A 63 12.77 -12.87 -27.40
C ASP A 63 13.88 -13.61 -26.67
N VAL A 64 14.06 -14.89 -27.00
CA VAL A 64 15.14 -15.72 -26.42
C VAL A 64 16.52 -15.17 -26.82
N TYR A 65 16.67 -14.77 -28.08
CA TYR A 65 17.89 -14.20 -28.62
C TYR A 65 17.68 -12.75 -29.05
N GLY A 66 18.65 -11.90 -28.77
CA GLY A 66 18.62 -10.48 -29.10
C GLY A 66 19.93 -9.80 -28.75
N TYR A 67 19.95 -8.47 -28.83
CA TYR A 67 21.14 -7.69 -28.53
C TYR A 67 21.27 -7.44 -27.03
N ARG A 68 22.40 -7.84 -26.44
CA ARG A 68 22.75 -7.55 -25.03
C ARG A 68 22.73 -6.05 -24.72
N HIS A 69 23.09 -5.24 -25.70
CA HIS A 69 22.98 -3.79 -25.64
C HIS A 69 21.80 -3.36 -26.52
N TYR A 70 20.58 -3.53 -26.01
CA TYR A 70 19.33 -3.35 -26.74
C TYR A 70 19.29 -2.06 -27.59
N PHE A 71 19.64 -0.90 -27.02
CA PHE A 71 19.60 0.37 -27.77
C PHE A 71 20.75 0.57 -28.76
N ALA A 72 21.92 0.01 -28.47
CA ALA A 72 23.05 0.05 -29.38
C ALA A 72 22.88 -0.92 -30.56
N GLN A 73 22.02 -1.94 -30.38
CA GLN A 73 21.91 -3.10 -31.28
C GLN A 73 23.26 -3.81 -31.43
N GLU A 74 23.96 -3.99 -30.31
CA GLU A 74 25.29 -4.63 -30.24
C GLU A 74 25.28 -5.85 -29.33
N GLY A 75 26.13 -6.84 -29.64
CA GLY A 75 26.30 -8.06 -28.85
C GLY A 75 25.10 -9.02 -28.92
N TYR A 76 24.74 -9.47 -30.13
CA TYR A 76 23.65 -10.42 -30.33
C TYR A 76 23.97 -11.78 -29.67
N GLY A 77 23.02 -12.33 -28.90
CA GLY A 77 23.18 -13.59 -28.20
C GLY A 77 21.93 -13.98 -27.41
N LEU A 78 22.07 -14.94 -26.51
CA LEU A 78 21.01 -15.34 -25.57
C LEU A 78 20.78 -14.21 -24.56
N ILE A 79 19.56 -13.69 -24.48
CA ILE A 79 19.18 -12.61 -23.55
C ILE A 79 18.07 -13.03 -22.58
N ASN A 80 17.25 -14.03 -22.93
CA ASN A 80 16.25 -14.61 -22.04
C ASN A 80 16.44 -16.12 -21.90
N GLY A 81 16.62 -16.58 -20.66
CA GLY A 81 16.73 -17.99 -20.31
C GLY A 81 15.38 -18.68 -19.99
N ASN A 82 14.28 -17.92 -19.94
CA ASN A 82 12.93 -18.41 -19.61
C ASN A 82 12.87 -19.25 -18.32
N VAL A 83 13.63 -18.85 -17.31
CA VAL A 83 13.71 -19.57 -16.03
C VAL A 83 12.39 -19.43 -15.26
N ASP A 84 11.80 -20.56 -14.86
CA ASP A 84 10.62 -20.55 -14.00
C ASP A 84 11.00 -20.27 -12.54
N VAL A 85 10.69 -19.06 -12.08
CA VAL A 85 10.96 -18.59 -10.70
C VAL A 85 9.72 -18.57 -9.82
N ARG A 86 8.60 -19.15 -10.28
CA ARG A 86 7.30 -18.99 -9.62
C ARG A 86 7.16 -19.82 -8.34
N GLY A 87 7.87 -20.94 -8.23
CA GLY A 87 7.74 -21.87 -7.09
C GLY A 87 6.28 -22.17 -6.77
N ASN A 88 5.91 -22.13 -5.48
CA ASN A 88 4.53 -22.23 -5.00
C ASN A 88 3.91 -20.87 -4.61
N HIS A 89 4.45 -19.75 -5.13
CA HIS A 89 4.03 -18.41 -4.71
C HIS A 89 2.55 -18.11 -4.97
N ALA A 90 1.90 -18.79 -5.93
CA ALA A 90 0.47 -18.69 -6.18
C ALA A 90 -0.39 -18.96 -4.93
N THR A 91 0.00 -19.92 -4.08
CA THR A 91 -0.71 -20.22 -2.83
C THR A 91 -0.70 -19.02 -1.87
N LEU A 92 0.46 -18.36 -1.74
CA LEU A 92 0.61 -17.19 -0.89
C LEU A 92 -0.14 -15.98 -1.48
N ILE A 93 -0.10 -15.79 -2.81
CA ILE A 93 -0.84 -14.71 -3.48
C ILE A 93 -2.35 -14.85 -3.22
N ARG A 94 -2.91 -16.05 -3.41
CA ARG A 94 -4.32 -16.35 -3.11
C ARG A 94 -4.66 -16.08 -1.65
N GLU A 95 -3.82 -16.53 -0.71
CA GLU A 95 -4.03 -16.31 0.72
C GLU A 95 -4.05 -14.81 1.05
N ILE A 96 -3.07 -14.05 0.58
CA ILE A 96 -2.96 -12.60 0.83
C ILE A 96 -4.17 -11.88 0.25
N ALA A 97 -4.56 -12.18 -1.00
CA ALA A 97 -5.69 -11.55 -1.66
C ALA A 97 -7.02 -11.83 -0.93
N ALA A 98 -7.26 -13.08 -0.51
CA ALA A 98 -8.47 -13.45 0.24
C ALA A 98 -8.49 -12.79 1.61
N LYS A 99 -7.36 -12.83 2.35
CA LYS A 99 -7.22 -12.19 3.66
C LYS A 99 -7.22 -10.66 3.60
N GLY A 100 -6.92 -10.08 2.44
CA GLY A 100 -6.95 -8.64 2.16
C GLY A 100 -8.31 -8.12 1.72
N THR A 101 -9.20 -8.99 1.23
CA THR A 101 -10.57 -8.62 0.87
C THR A 101 -11.36 -8.17 2.09
N VAL A 102 -12.03 -7.03 2.02
CA VAL A 102 -12.78 -6.44 3.15
C VAL A 102 -14.27 -6.53 2.90
N ILE A 103 -15.04 -7.08 3.84
CA ILE A 103 -16.50 -7.04 3.79
C ILE A 103 -16.96 -5.73 4.43
N LEU A 104 -17.59 -4.88 3.63
CA LEU A 104 -18.10 -3.58 4.04
C LEU A 104 -19.56 -3.65 4.53
N LYS A 105 -20.37 -4.48 3.88
CA LYS A 105 -21.79 -4.69 4.19
C LYS A 105 -22.08 -6.18 4.10
N ASN A 106 -22.89 -6.72 5.02
CA ASN A 106 -23.43 -8.08 4.96
C ASN A 106 -24.72 -8.16 5.80
N ILE A 107 -25.87 -8.08 5.13
CA ILE A 107 -27.21 -8.07 5.71
C ILE A 107 -27.89 -9.41 5.43
N GLY A 108 -28.72 -9.88 6.37
CA GLY A 108 -29.55 -11.07 6.16
C GLY A 108 -28.78 -12.39 6.02
N LYS A 109 -27.49 -12.42 6.40
CA LYS A 109 -26.57 -13.55 6.16
C LYS A 109 -26.41 -13.88 4.67
N ALA A 110 -26.40 -12.86 3.80
CA ALA A 110 -26.14 -13.04 2.38
C ALA A 110 -24.79 -13.70 2.11
N LEU A 111 -23.78 -13.41 2.93
CA LEU A 111 -22.52 -14.14 2.98
C LEU A 111 -22.31 -14.85 4.32
N PRO A 112 -21.64 -16.02 4.33
CA PRO A 112 -21.07 -16.70 3.16
C PRO A 112 -22.11 -17.46 2.33
N LEU A 113 -21.87 -17.54 1.02
CA LEU A 113 -22.65 -18.36 0.09
C LEU A 113 -22.56 -19.84 0.48
N GLN A 114 -23.67 -20.55 0.27
CA GLN A 114 -23.76 -21.99 0.49
C GLN A 114 -23.71 -22.71 -0.86
N LYS A 115 -24.88 -23.14 -1.37
CA LYS A 115 -25.06 -23.70 -2.71
C LYS A 115 -26.31 -23.08 -3.32
N PRO A 116 -26.25 -21.79 -3.72
CA PRO A 116 -27.42 -21.12 -4.30
C PRO A 116 -27.88 -21.89 -5.54
N LYS A 117 -29.20 -21.96 -5.79
CA LYS A 117 -29.74 -22.71 -6.93
C LYS A 117 -29.29 -22.10 -8.26
N GLN A 118 -29.28 -20.76 -8.33
CA GLN A 118 -28.87 -20.00 -9.50
C GLN A 118 -28.13 -18.72 -9.10
N ILE A 119 -26.97 -18.50 -9.70
CA ILE A 119 -26.18 -17.26 -9.60
C ILE A 119 -26.22 -16.55 -10.95
N ALA A 120 -26.29 -15.23 -10.93
CA ALA A 120 -25.98 -14.41 -12.10
C ALA A 120 -24.82 -13.47 -11.79
N VAL A 121 -23.83 -13.40 -12.69
CA VAL A 121 -22.64 -12.54 -12.58
C VAL A 121 -22.77 -11.35 -13.52
N PHE A 122 -22.50 -10.15 -13.01
CA PHE A 122 -22.64 -8.90 -13.77
C PHE A 122 -21.37 -8.08 -13.70
N GLY A 123 -21.10 -7.35 -14.78
CA GLY A 123 -20.02 -6.39 -14.86
C GLY A 123 -18.77 -6.91 -15.55
N SER A 124 -18.14 -6.07 -16.37
CA SER A 124 -16.94 -6.42 -17.14
C SER A 124 -15.74 -6.74 -16.25
N ASP A 125 -15.70 -6.21 -15.03
CA ASP A 125 -14.66 -6.50 -14.03
C ASP A 125 -14.67 -7.97 -13.55
N ALA A 126 -15.71 -8.74 -13.86
CA ALA A 126 -15.72 -10.17 -13.59
C ALA A 126 -14.89 -11.00 -14.59
N THR A 127 -14.46 -10.43 -15.71
CA THR A 127 -13.97 -11.20 -16.88
C THR A 127 -12.46 -11.12 -17.08
N ASP A 128 -11.93 -11.95 -17.98
CA ASP A 128 -10.55 -11.82 -18.45
C ASP A 128 -10.42 -10.61 -19.39
N ASN A 129 -9.23 -10.04 -19.49
CA ASN A 129 -8.95 -9.04 -20.52
C ASN A 129 -8.99 -9.72 -21.91
N PRO A 130 -9.80 -9.23 -22.87
CA PRO A 130 -9.92 -9.84 -24.20
C PRO A 130 -8.62 -9.84 -25.02
N ARG A 131 -7.65 -8.99 -24.64
CA ARG A 131 -6.30 -8.94 -25.24
C ARG A 131 -5.30 -9.87 -24.54
N GLY A 132 -5.76 -10.68 -23.58
CA GLY A 132 -4.94 -11.47 -22.68
C GLY A 132 -4.49 -10.68 -21.43
N PRO A 133 -4.02 -11.37 -20.38
CA PRO A 133 -3.75 -10.75 -19.07
C PRO A 133 -2.64 -9.69 -19.09
N ASN A 134 -1.75 -9.75 -20.09
CA ASN A 134 -0.67 -8.79 -20.31
C ASN A 134 -0.86 -7.95 -21.59
N GLY A 135 -2.06 -7.96 -22.19
CA GLY A 135 -2.32 -7.35 -23.50
C GLY A 135 -2.23 -5.82 -23.55
N CYS A 136 -2.13 -5.18 -22.38
CA CYS A 136 -1.85 -3.75 -22.26
C CYS A 136 -0.43 -3.56 -21.69
N PRO A 137 0.48 -2.87 -22.40
CA PRO A 137 1.79 -2.48 -21.87
C PRO A 137 1.62 -1.76 -20.52
N ASP A 138 2.49 -2.10 -19.56
CA ASP A 138 2.48 -1.55 -18.19
C ASP A 138 1.10 -1.58 -17.50
N ARG A 139 0.21 -2.49 -17.91
CA ARG A 139 -1.18 -2.64 -17.45
C ARG A 139 -2.05 -1.40 -17.69
N ALA A 140 -1.70 -0.55 -18.65
CA ALA A 140 -2.37 0.73 -18.93
C ALA A 140 -3.72 0.60 -19.65
N CYS A 141 -4.66 -0.14 -19.05
CA CYS A 141 -6.05 -0.24 -19.46
C CYS A 141 -6.92 -0.72 -18.28
N ALA A 142 -8.23 -0.80 -18.48
CA ALA A 142 -9.19 -1.32 -17.51
C ALA A 142 -10.14 -2.38 -18.13
N ASP A 143 -9.67 -3.08 -19.17
CA ASP A 143 -10.45 -4.14 -19.83
C ASP A 143 -10.43 -5.43 -18.99
N GLY A 144 -11.60 -6.01 -18.73
CA GLY A 144 -11.72 -7.18 -17.85
C GLY A 144 -11.49 -6.84 -16.37
N THR A 145 -11.09 -7.82 -15.58
CA THR A 145 -10.86 -7.68 -14.13
C THR A 145 -9.62 -6.85 -13.83
N VAL A 146 -9.74 -5.91 -12.90
CA VAL A 146 -8.61 -5.08 -12.45
C VAL A 146 -7.89 -5.76 -11.28
N ALA A 147 -6.73 -6.34 -11.57
CA ALA A 147 -5.91 -7.04 -10.57
C ALA A 147 -4.60 -6.33 -10.20
N MET A 148 -4.26 -5.22 -10.90
CA MET A 148 -3.04 -4.42 -10.74
C MET A 148 -3.27 -3.02 -11.34
N GLY A 149 -2.66 -1.98 -10.75
CA GLY A 149 -2.60 -0.63 -11.34
C GLY A 149 -1.63 -0.57 -12.52
N TRP A 150 -1.47 0.60 -13.15
CA TRP A 150 -0.55 0.76 -14.29
C TRP A 150 0.77 1.47 -13.96
N GLY A 151 1.77 1.33 -14.83
CA GLY A 151 3.06 2.01 -14.76
C GLY A 151 4.23 1.10 -14.37
N SER A 152 5.30 1.67 -13.82
CA SER A 152 6.51 0.91 -13.48
C SER A 152 6.34 -0.05 -12.29
N GLY A 153 5.33 0.16 -11.44
CA GLY A 153 4.98 -0.70 -10.31
C GLY A 153 4.27 -2.00 -10.68
N THR A 154 4.55 -2.55 -11.86
CA THR A 154 3.82 -3.68 -12.44
C THR A 154 4.69 -4.91 -12.66
N ALA A 155 4.04 -6.05 -12.92
CA ALA A 155 4.65 -7.27 -13.41
C ALA A 155 3.78 -7.90 -14.49
N ASN A 156 4.36 -8.75 -15.33
CA ASN A 156 3.59 -9.58 -16.24
C ASN A 156 2.99 -10.77 -15.48
N PHE A 157 1.70 -10.99 -15.66
CA PHE A 157 0.99 -12.14 -15.11
C PHE A 157 1.44 -13.43 -15.80
N PRO A 158 1.79 -14.50 -15.05
CA PRO A 158 1.96 -15.82 -15.65
C PRO A 158 0.62 -16.42 -16.12
N TYR A 159 -0.46 -16.00 -15.47
CA TYR A 159 -1.86 -16.18 -15.79
C TYR A 159 -2.66 -15.20 -14.92
N LEU A 160 -3.95 -15.01 -15.19
CA LEU A 160 -4.85 -14.27 -14.31
C LEU A 160 -6.17 -15.03 -14.27
N ILE A 161 -6.57 -15.49 -13.09
CA ILE A 161 -7.88 -16.11 -12.91
C ILE A 161 -8.89 -15.01 -12.64
N SER A 162 -9.79 -14.74 -13.59
CA SER A 162 -10.89 -13.80 -13.37
C SER A 162 -11.95 -14.33 -12.40
N PRO A 163 -12.72 -13.45 -11.73
CA PRO A 163 -13.84 -13.85 -10.87
C PRO A 163 -14.85 -14.77 -11.55
N LEU A 164 -15.24 -14.49 -12.79
CA LEU A 164 -16.19 -15.31 -13.54
C LEU A 164 -15.67 -16.74 -13.74
N SER A 165 -14.41 -16.90 -14.16
CA SER A 165 -13.78 -18.21 -14.35
C SER A 165 -13.78 -19.05 -13.06
N ALA A 166 -13.41 -18.45 -11.93
CA ALA A 166 -13.42 -19.14 -10.64
C ALA A 166 -14.84 -19.48 -10.16
N LEU A 167 -15.80 -18.56 -10.37
CA LEU A 167 -17.20 -18.76 -10.02
C LEU A 167 -17.87 -19.84 -10.87
N GLN A 168 -17.55 -19.93 -12.16
CA GLN A 168 -18.04 -21.01 -13.03
C GLN A 168 -17.57 -22.37 -12.51
N ASN A 169 -16.28 -22.52 -12.20
CA ASN A 169 -15.74 -23.75 -11.64
C ASN A 169 -16.42 -24.12 -10.32
N LYS A 170 -16.63 -23.15 -9.43
CA LYS A 170 -17.32 -23.36 -8.16
C LYS A 170 -18.80 -23.73 -8.35
N ALA A 171 -19.50 -23.07 -9.27
CA ALA A 171 -20.90 -23.35 -9.57
C ALA A 171 -21.09 -24.77 -10.11
N ILE A 172 -20.22 -25.21 -11.03
CA ILE A 172 -20.22 -26.59 -11.55
C ILE A 172 -20.03 -27.60 -10.41
N ALA A 173 -19.05 -27.36 -9.52
CA ALA A 173 -18.79 -28.24 -8.38
C ALA A 173 -19.97 -28.30 -7.38
N ASP A 174 -20.75 -27.21 -7.25
CA ASP A 174 -21.90 -27.15 -6.36
C ASP A 174 -23.20 -27.66 -7.00
N GLY A 175 -23.25 -27.84 -8.33
CA GLY A 175 -24.50 -28.09 -9.07
C GLY A 175 -25.37 -26.84 -9.21
N THR A 176 -24.78 -25.66 -9.06
CA THR A 176 -25.42 -24.34 -9.16
C THR A 176 -25.53 -23.91 -10.62
N VAL A 177 -26.69 -23.41 -11.04
CA VAL A 177 -26.82 -22.76 -12.36
C VAL A 177 -26.09 -21.42 -12.33
N ILE A 178 -25.28 -21.12 -13.34
CA ILE A 178 -24.60 -19.82 -13.48
C ILE A 178 -24.90 -19.18 -14.84
N GLN A 179 -25.23 -17.90 -14.84
CA GLN A 179 -25.39 -17.04 -16.02
C GLN A 179 -24.59 -15.75 -15.82
N TRP A 180 -24.32 -15.00 -16.89
CA TRP A 180 -23.60 -13.74 -16.77
C TRP A 180 -23.98 -12.72 -17.85
N VAL A 181 -23.87 -11.43 -17.51
CA VAL A 181 -23.95 -10.29 -18.45
C VAL A 181 -22.81 -9.34 -18.12
N VAL A 182 -21.82 -9.28 -19.01
CA VAL A 182 -20.50 -8.65 -18.74
C VAL A 182 -20.23 -7.41 -19.58
N ASP A 183 -21.18 -7.05 -20.46
CA ASP A 183 -21.22 -5.74 -21.10
C ASP A 183 -21.91 -4.77 -20.15
N ASP A 184 -21.15 -3.80 -19.62
CA ASP A 184 -21.60 -2.81 -18.63
C ASP A 184 -22.69 -1.86 -19.13
N TYR A 185 -23.02 -1.89 -20.42
CA TYR A 185 -24.06 -1.07 -21.04
C TYR A 185 -25.30 -1.89 -21.44
N ALA A 186 -25.26 -3.22 -21.32
CA ALA A 186 -26.37 -4.11 -21.71
C ALA A 186 -27.49 -4.19 -20.65
N THR A 187 -27.98 -3.06 -20.15
CA THR A 187 -28.93 -2.96 -19.02
C THR A 187 -30.21 -3.79 -19.22
N GLY A 188 -30.72 -3.87 -20.45
CA GLY A 188 -31.87 -4.72 -20.79
C GLY A 188 -31.63 -6.22 -20.52
N HIS A 189 -30.46 -6.73 -20.90
CA HIS A 189 -30.05 -8.11 -20.62
C HIS A 189 -29.75 -8.32 -19.14
N MET A 190 -29.15 -7.32 -18.47
CA MET A 190 -28.91 -7.38 -17.03
C MET A 190 -30.23 -7.56 -16.28
N LYS A 191 -31.23 -6.74 -16.58
CA LYS A 191 -32.58 -6.83 -16.01
C LYS A 191 -33.19 -8.21 -16.20
N GLN A 192 -33.16 -8.75 -17.42
CA GLN A 192 -33.74 -10.06 -17.72
C GLN A 192 -33.06 -11.20 -16.95
N THR A 193 -31.74 -11.13 -16.79
CA THR A 193 -30.95 -12.17 -16.13
C THR A 193 -31.06 -12.06 -14.60
N ALA A 194 -31.07 -10.84 -14.07
CA ALA A 194 -31.13 -10.55 -12.64
C ALA A 194 -32.41 -11.10 -11.98
N THR A 195 -33.56 -11.04 -12.66
CA THR A 195 -34.84 -11.54 -12.12
C THR A 195 -34.89 -13.07 -11.99
N GLN A 196 -33.99 -13.80 -12.63
CA GLN A 196 -33.95 -15.27 -12.60
C GLN A 196 -33.02 -15.82 -11.51
N ALA A 197 -32.09 -14.99 -11.00
CA ALA A 197 -31.05 -15.44 -10.09
C ALA A 197 -31.51 -15.45 -8.63
N THR A 198 -31.00 -16.41 -7.85
CA THR A 198 -31.13 -16.41 -6.38
C THR A 198 -30.13 -15.45 -5.73
N VAL A 199 -28.98 -15.25 -6.38
CA VAL A 199 -27.93 -14.33 -5.94
C VAL A 199 -27.36 -13.64 -7.18
N CYS A 200 -27.29 -12.32 -7.15
CA CYS A 200 -26.63 -11.53 -8.18
C CYS A 200 -25.28 -11.05 -7.68
N LEU A 201 -24.20 -11.41 -8.37
CA LEU A 201 -22.85 -11.00 -8.06
C LEU A 201 -22.41 -9.94 -9.06
N VAL A 202 -22.24 -8.71 -8.58
CA VAL A 202 -21.84 -7.56 -9.39
C VAL A 202 -20.37 -7.26 -9.13
N PHE A 203 -19.56 -7.18 -10.18
CA PHE A 203 -18.15 -6.83 -10.11
C PHE A 203 -17.94 -5.48 -10.78
N VAL A 204 -17.32 -4.55 -10.06
CA VAL A 204 -17.06 -3.18 -10.51
C VAL A 204 -15.64 -2.77 -10.16
N LYS A 205 -15.12 -1.79 -10.89
CA LYS A 205 -13.73 -1.38 -10.80
C LYS A 205 -13.52 0.12 -10.78
N ALA A 206 -12.36 0.53 -10.28
CA ALA A 206 -11.72 1.79 -10.61
C ALA A 206 -10.21 1.53 -10.81
N GLN A 207 -9.53 2.38 -11.55
CA GLN A 207 -8.12 2.16 -11.92
C GLN A 207 -7.29 3.44 -11.74
N ALA A 208 -5.99 3.30 -11.51
CA ALA A 208 -5.00 4.39 -11.41
C ALA A 208 -3.59 3.85 -11.72
N GLY A 209 -2.62 4.74 -11.89
CA GLY A 209 -1.23 4.34 -12.06
C GLY A 209 -0.24 5.50 -12.13
N GLU A 210 0.90 5.27 -12.77
CA GLU A 210 1.96 6.27 -12.89
C GLU A 210 1.68 7.32 -13.99
N GLY A 211 2.09 8.56 -13.75
CA GLY A 211 1.73 9.73 -14.56
C GLY A 211 2.34 9.82 -15.97
N PHE A 212 3.23 8.89 -16.36
CA PHE A 212 3.78 8.87 -17.73
C PHE A 212 2.81 8.24 -18.75
N VAL A 213 1.74 7.58 -18.28
CA VAL A 213 0.69 7.01 -19.12
C VAL A 213 -0.69 7.54 -18.71
N GLY A 214 -1.47 7.97 -19.71
CA GLY A 214 -2.85 8.36 -19.53
C GLY A 214 -3.84 7.26 -19.94
N VAL A 215 -4.83 6.95 -19.11
CA VAL A 215 -5.91 5.99 -19.42
C VAL A 215 -7.27 6.68 -19.24
N ASP A 216 -8.07 6.73 -20.30
CA ASP A 216 -9.36 7.46 -20.32
C ASP A 216 -9.23 8.92 -19.84
N GLY A 217 -8.10 9.52 -20.21
CA GLY A 217 -7.69 10.87 -19.81
C GLY A 217 -7.24 11.03 -18.36
N ASN A 218 -7.21 9.99 -17.53
CA ASN A 218 -6.59 10.01 -16.20
C ASN A 218 -5.06 9.92 -16.37
N GLN A 219 -4.30 10.94 -15.96
CA GLN A 219 -2.85 11.05 -16.17
C GLN A 219 -2.09 10.52 -14.93
N GLY A 220 -2.13 9.21 -14.73
CA GLY A 220 -1.73 8.55 -13.48
C GLY A 220 -2.77 8.72 -12.37
N ASP A 221 -2.96 9.95 -11.92
CA ASP A 221 -3.96 10.31 -10.92
C ASP A 221 -5.39 10.17 -11.45
N ARG A 222 -6.30 9.67 -10.59
CA ARG A 222 -7.73 9.56 -10.90
C ARG A 222 -8.39 10.93 -10.88
N LYS A 223 -9.13 11.27 -11.94
CA LYS A 223 -9.93 12.50 -12.04
C LYS A 223 -11.04 12.60 -10.99
N ASN A 224 -11.55 11.47 -10.54
CA ASN A 224 -12.64 11.38 -9.58
C ASN A 224 -12.51 10.10 -8.73
N LEU A 225 -13.45 9.91 -7.82
CA LEU A 225 -13.53 8.71 -6.96
C LEU A 225 -14.74 7.82 -7.31
N THR A 226 -15.32 7.95 -8.52
CA THR A 226 -16.43 7.09 -8.96
C THR A 226 -15.89 5.78 -9.53
N LEU A 227 -16.79 4.83 -9.77
CA LEU A 227 -16.47 3.60 -10.48
C LEU A 227 -16.26 3.90 -11.96
N TRP A 228 -15.48 3.04 -12.60
CA TRP A 228 -15.21 3.08 -14.04
C TRP A 228 -16.17 2.15 -14.77
N SER A 229 -16.22 2.27 -16.10
CA SER A 229 -17.00 1.38 -16.97
C SER A 229 -18.48 1.27 -16.55
N ASN A 230 -19.13 2.42 -16.33
CA ASN A 230 -20.56 2.48 -16.00
C ASN A 230 -20.98 1.76 -14.70
N GLY A 231 -20.04 1.55 -13.76
CA GLY A 231 -20.24 0.69 -12.59
C GLY A 231 -21.46 1.03 -11.72
N GLU A 232 -21.77 2.31 -11.50
CA GLU A 232 -22.94 2.75 -10.75
C GLU A 232 -24.26 2.31 -11.40
N GLU A 233 -24.35 2.39 -12.72
CA GLU A 233 -25.53 1.98 -13.50
C GLU A 233 -25.69 0.46 -13.51
N VAL A 234 -24.58 -0.31 -13.60
CA VAL A 234 -24.59 -1.77 -13.47
C VAL A 234 -25.17 -2.17 -12.11
N ILE A 235 -24.67 -1.57 -11.03
CA ILE A 235 -25.14 -1.85 -9.66
C ILE A 235 -26.62 -1.51 -9.53
N SER A 236 -27.02 -0.31 -9.95
CA SER A 236 -28.39 0.18 -9.81
C SER A 236 -29.37 -0.67 -10.61
N THR A 237 -29.02 -1.03 -11.85
CA THR A 237 -29.85 -1.90 -12.72
C THR A 237 -30.04 -3.27 -12.10
N VAL A 238 -28.98 -3.91 -11.60
CA VAL A 238 -29.08 -5.25 -11.01
C VAL A 238 -29.83 -5.21 -9.68
N ALA A 239 -29.52 -4.26 -8.81
CA ALA A 239 -30.15 -4.13 -7.50
C ALA A 239 -31.66 -3.82 -7.60
N ALA A 240 -32.10 -3.10 -8.63
CA ALA A 240 -33.52 -2.87 -8.91
C ALA A 240 -34.29 -4.16 -9.26
N ASN A 241 -33.60 -5.20 -9.74
CA ASN A 241 -34.23 -6.42 -10.29
C ASN A 241 -33.84 -7.71 -9.54
N CYS A 242 -32.97 -7.63 -8.54
CA CYS A 242 -32.48 -8.78 -7.77
C CYS A 242 -32.36 -8.44 -6.30
N ASN A 243 -33.19 -9.08 -5.45
CA ASN A 243 -33.30 -8.76 -4.01
C ASN A 243 -32.09 -9.20 -3.15
N ASN A 244 -31.16 -9.95 -3.74
CA ASN A 244 -29.93 -10.39 -3.12
C ASN A 244 -28.74 -10.08 -4.03
N THR A 245 -28.40 -8.80 -4.09
CA THR A 245 -27.29 -8.27 -4.87
C THR A 245 -26.05 -8.10 -4.00
N ILE A 246 -24.94 -8.69 -4.43
CA ILE A 246 -23.65 -8.64 -3.75
C ILE A 246 -22.66 -7.93 -4.68
N VAL A 247 -22.07 -6.83 -4.22
CA VAL A 247 -21.14 -6.02 -5.01
C VAL A 247 -19.70 -6.27 -4.57
N THR A 248 -18.81 -6.56 -5.51
CA THR A 248 -17.35 -6.65 -5.27
C THR A 248 -16.65 -5.54 -6.04
N ILE A 249 -15.77 -4.80 -5.35
CA ILE A 249 -15.03 -3.67 -5.89
C ILE A 249 -13.54 -4.02 -6.00
N HIS A 250 -12.98 -3.96 -7.21
CA HIS A 250 -11.54 -3.92 -7.43
C HIS A 250 -11.06 -2.49 -7.68
N SER A 251 -10.14 -1.98 -6.86
CA SER A 251 -9.70 -0.59 -6.95
C SER A 251 -8.35 -0.38 -6.27
N PRO A 252 -7.51 0.57 -6.75
CA PRO A 252 -6.28 0.97 -6.07
C PRO A 252 -6.53 1.75 -4.77
N GLY A 253 -7.74 2.27 -4.54
CA GLY A 253 -8.08 3.06 -3.36
C GLY A 253 -9.59 3.27 -3.18
N PRO A 254 -10.01 4.21 -2.31
CA PRO A 254 -11.43 4.41 -2.04
C PRO A 254 -12.20 4.86 -3.29
N VAL A 255 -13.47 4.47 -3.34
CA VAL A 255 -14.47 4.95 -4.31
C VAL A 255 -15.72 5.41 -3.55
N THR A 256 -16.48 6.34 -4.11
CA THR A 256 -17.75 6.81 -3.54
C THR A 256 -18.83 5.75 -3.67
N LEU A 257 -19.61 5.52 -2.62
CA LEU A 257 -20.63 4.46 -2.58
C LEU A 257 -22.06 5.00 -2.42
N GLU A 258 -22.22 6.31 -2.19
CA GLU A 258 -23.47 6.89 -1.66
C GLU A 258 -24.70 6.71 -2.55
N GLU A 259 -24.52 6.61 -3.87
CA GLU A 259 -25.64 6.48 -4.82
C GLU A 259 -26.38 5.14 -4.68
N TRP A 260 -25.71 4.11 -4.14
CA TRP A 260 -26.24 2.74 -4.17
C TRP A 260 -26.07 1.97 -2.86
N ILE A 261 -25.13 2.32 -1.97
CA ILE A 261 -24.78 1.51 -0.78
C ILE A 261 -25.95 1.21 0.15
N GLU A 262 -26.94 2.11 0.25
CA GLU A 262 -28.14 1.95 1.08
C GLU A 262 -29.31 1.25 0.37
N HIS A 263 -29.16 0.87 -0.91
CA HIS A 263 -30.21 0.18 -1.63
C HIS A 263 -30.59 -1.13 -0.89
N PRO A 264 -31.89 -1.37 -0.62
CA PRO A 264 -32.33 -2.46 0.26
C PRO A 264 -31.97 -3.85 -0.28
N ASN A 265 -31.90 -3.98 -1.61
CA ASN A 265 -31.55 -5.22 -2.29
C ASN A 265 -30.03 -5.47 -2.38
N ILE A 266 -29.18 -4.50 -2.00
CA ILE A 266 -27.75 -4.71 -1.90
C ILE A 266 -27.45 -5.30 -0.53
N THR A 267 -27.28 -6.61 -0.50
CA THR A 267 -27.20 -7.38 0.74
C THR A 267 -25.77 -7.52 1.22
N ALA A 268 -24.78 -7.49 0.33
CA ALA A 268 -23.37 -7.46 0.72
C ALA A 268 -22.50 -6.62 -0.21
N VAL A 269 -21.42 -6.09 0.34
CA VAL A 269 -20.42 -5.30 -0.41
C VAL A 269 -19.03 -5.70 0.06
N LEU A 270 -18.13 -5.96 -0.89
CA LEU A 270 -16.75 -6.36 -0.67
C LEU A 270 -15.82 -5.40 -1.40
N TYR A 271 -14.70 -5.06 -0.76
CA TYR A 271 -13.57 -4.38 -1.38
C TYR A 271 -12.41 -5.37 -1.50
N ALA A 272 -12.07 -5.76 -2.72
CA ALA A 272 -11.05 -6.78 -3.01
C ALA A 272 -9.69 -6.19 -3.40
N GLY A 273 -9.60 -4.86 -3.58
CA GLY A 273 -8.34 -4.18 -3.87
C GLY A 273 -7.76 -4.59 -5.23
N LEU A 274 -6.47 -4.91 -5.27
CA LEU A 274 -5.72 -5.36 -6.44
C LEU A 274 -5.08 -6.74 -6.15
N PRO A 275 -5.83 -7.84 -6.34
CA PRO A 275 -5.48 -9.16 -5.79
C PRO A 275 -4.41 -9.95 -6.57
N GLY A 276 -3.89 -9.43 -7.68
CA GLY A 276 -2.89 -10.13 -8.49
C GLY A 276 -3.45 -11.38 -9.19
N GLN A 277 -2.56 -12.34 -9.50
CA GLN A 277 -2.85 -13.45 -10.43
C GLN A 277 -3.97 -14.42 -9.98
N GLU A 278 -4.28 -14.45 -8.69
CA GLU A 278 -5.27 -15.34 -8.06
C GLU A 278 -6.60 -14.61 -7.74
N SER A 279 -6.88 -13.48 -8.40
CA SER A 279 -8.06 -12.64 -8.19
C SER A 279 -9.36 -13.45 -7.96
N GLY A 280 -9.77 -14.24 -8.95
CA GLY A 280 -11.01 -15.01 -8.92
C GLY A 280 -11.03 -16.10 -7.86
N ASN A 281 -9.93 -16.81 -7.67
CA ASN A 281 -9.85 -17.86 -6.65
C ASN A 281 -9.97 -17.26 -5.24
N SER A 282 -9.31 -16.13 -5.01
CA SER A 282 -9.31 -15.46 -3.71
C SER A 282 -10.67 -14.88 -3.34
N ILE A 283 -11.40 -14.27 -4.29
CA ILE A 283 -12.75 -13.76 -4.01
C ILE A 283 -13.75 -14.89 -3.78
N VAL A 284 -13.61 -16.03 -4.46
CA VAL A 284 -14.44 -17.22 -4.20
C VAL A 284 -14.22 -17.75 -2.79
N ASP A 285 -12.97 -17.77 -2.29
CA ASP A 285 -12.68 -18.18 -0.91
C ASP A 285 -13.43 -17.31 0.11
N VAL A 286 -13.51 -16.01 -0.15
CA VAL A 286 -14.24 -15.08 0.71
C VAL A 286 -15.74 -15.26 0.54
N LEU A 287 -16.27 -15.22 -0.68
CA LEU A 287 -17.71 -15.37 -0.95
C LEU A 287 -18.30 -16.65 -0.32
N TYR A 288 -17.56 -17.76 -0.29
CA TYR A 288 -17.98 -19.01 0.34
C TYR A 288 -17.53 -19.19 1.79
N GLY A 289 -16.90 -18.16 2.38
CA GLY A 289 -16.51 -18.11 3.77
C GLY A 289 -15.44 -19.12 4.16
N LEU A 290 -14.54 -19.47 3.24
CA LEU A 290 -13.38 -20.32 3.47
C LEU A 290 -12.26 -19.54 4.18
N VAL A 291 -12.17 -18.23 3.95
CA VAL A 291 -11.17 -17.33 4.55
C VAL A 291 -11.88 -16.17 5.25
N GLU A 292 -11.33 -15.73 6.40
CA GLU A 292 -11.82 -14.52 7.08
C GLU A 292 -11.32 -13.24 6.37
N PRO A 293 -12.20 -12.25 6.13
CA PRO A 293 -11.85 -11.00 5.47
C PRO A 293 -10.95 -10.09 6.31
N GLY A 294 -10.30 -9.14 5.63
CA GLY A 294 -9.40 -8.13 6.16
C GLY A 294 -10.08 -6.87 6.70
N ARG A 295 -9.31 -5.78 6.78
CA ARG A 295 -9.74 -4.46 7.26
C ARG A 295 -9.27 -3.37 6.30
N LEU A 296 -10.05 -2.31 6.13
CA LEU A 296 -9.70 -1.20 5.25
C LEU A 296 -8.40 -0.50 5.70
N PRO A 297 -7.42 -0.31 4.79
CA PRO A 297 -6.21 0.47 5.08
C PRO A 297 -6.38 1.99 4.85
N PHE A 298 -7.60 2.44 4.54
CA PHE A 298 -7.96 3.84 4.32
C PHE A 298 -9.43 4.07 4.75
N THR A 299 -9.84 5.33 4.84
CA THR A 299 -11.23 5.72 5.05
C THR A 299 -11.98 5.75 3.72
N ILE A 300 -13.23 5.28 3.68
CA ILE A 300 -14.15 5.53 2.57
C ILE A 300 -15.08 6.67 2.97
N ALA A 301 -14.94 7.80 2.29
CA ALA A 301 -15.75 8.99 2.49
C ALA A 301 -17.17 8.86 1.92
N LYS A 302 -18.12 9.62 2.48
CA LYS A 302 -19.42 9.83 1.84
C LYS A 302 -19.27 10.79 0.65
N ASN A 303 -18.50 11.87 0.82
CA ASN A 303 -18.17 12.80 -0.25
C ASN A 303 -16.65 12.88 -0.46
N ALA A 304 -16.19 12.91 -1.71
CA ALA A 304 -14.77 13.06 -2.03
C ALA A 304 -14.14 14.32 -1.40
N LYS A 305 -14.91 15.40 -1.19
CA LYS A 305 -14.40 16.62 -0.54
C LYS A 305 -14.07 16.43 0.94
N ASP A 306 -14.62 15.39 1.60
CA ASP A 306 -14.42 15.12 3.02
C ASP A 306 -12.98 14.71 3.38
N TYR A 307 -12.17 14.32 2.39
CA TYR A 307 -10.74 14.06 2.62
C TYR A 307 -9.93 15.33 2.93
N GLY A 308 -10.48 16.52 2.68
CA GLY A 308 -9.84 17.80 3.04
C GLY A 308 -8.59 18.13 2.21
N VAL A 309 -8.33 17.37 1.15
CA VAL A 309 -7.23 17.55 0.21
C VAL A 309 -7.79 17.48 -1.21
N SER A 310 -7.22 18.25 -2.13
CA SER A 310 -7.54 18.23 -3.54
C SER A 310 -6.25 18.17 -4.33
N LEU A 311 -6.24 17.42 -5.44
CA LEU A 311 -5.10 17.39 -6.34
C LEU A 311 -5.02 18.69 -7.15
N MET A 312 -3.80 19.13 -7.43
CA MET A 312 -3.54 20.22 -8.35
C MET A 312 -3.48 19.66 -9.78
N TYR A 313 -4.55 19.88 -10.55
CA TYR A 313 -4.62 19.46 -11.96
C TYR A 313 -4.15 20.53 -12.94
N GLU A 314 -4.15 21.80 -12.52
CA GLU A 314 -3.70 22.93 -13.31
C GLU A 314 -2.59 23.65 -12.54
N PRO A 315 -1.49 24.07 -13.21
CA PRO A 315 -0.40 24.77 -12.56
C PRO A 315 -0.86 26.15 -12.06
N ASP A 316 -0.32 26.59 -10.92
CA ASP A 316 -0.68 27.85 -10.26
C ASP A 316 0.06 29.08 -10.85
N ASN A 317 0.40 29.06 -12.14
CA ASN A 317 1.23 30.07 -12.83
C ASN A 317 2.59 30.37 -12.16
N THR A 318 3.08 29.50 -11.26
CA THR A 318 4.44 29.56 -10.73
C THR A 318 5.42 28.76 -11.59
N TYR A 319 6.72 29.02 -11.45
CA TYR A 319 7.76 28.26 -12.17
C TYR A 319 7.76 26.76 -11.81
N ALA A 320 7.40 26.43 -10.56
CA ALA A 320 7.30 25.06 -10.06
C ALA A 320 6.08 24.96 -9.13
N PRO A 321 4.98 24.27 -9.54
CA PRO A 321 3.73 24.27 -8.79
C PRO A 321 3.90 23.81 -7.33
N GLN A 322 3.22 24.48 -6.39
CA GLN A 322 3.32 24.19 -4.95
C GLN A 322 1.97 23.85 -4.34
N GLN A 323 1.91 22.81 -3.48
CA GLN A 323 0.70 22.44 -2.77
C GLN A 323 0.92 22.36 -1.25
N ASN A 324 0.10 23.11 -0.50
CA ASN A 324 0.10 23.05 0.95
C ASN A 324 -0.70 21.83 1.45
N LEU A 325 -0.06 21.01 2.28
CA LEU A 325 -0.67 19.82 2.87
C LEU A 325 -1.06 20.09 4.34
N SER A 326 -2.10 19.41 4.82
CA SER A 326 -2.66 19.52 6.18
C SER A 326 -1.77 18.92 7.30
N GLY A 327 -0.48 18.73 7.05
CA GLY A 327 0.47 18.13 7.99
C GLY A 327 0.07 16.70 8.36
N LEU A 328 -0.13 16.44 9.65
CA LEU A 328 -0.48 15.10 10.17
C LEU A 328 -1.94 14.71 9.89
N LEU A 329 -2.79 15.65 9.49
CA LEU A 329 -4.24 15.44 9.34
C LEU A 329 -4.57 14.96 7.93
N ILE A 330 -4.28 13.69 7.68
CA ILE A 330 -4.67 12.96 6.46
C ILE A 330 -5.53 11.75 6.82
N ASP A 331 -6.40 11.32 5.89
CA ASP A 331 -7.29 10.17 6.05
C ASP A 331 -8.05 10.23 7.41
N HIS A 332 -8.14 9.14 8.18
CA HIS A 332 -8.91 9.08 9.43
C HIS A 332 -8.53 10.15 10.45
N ARG A 333 -7.29 10.65 10.43
CA ARG A 333 -6.86 11.74 11.32
C ARG A 333 -7.58 13.04 10.99
N TYR A 334 -7.78 13.32 9.70
CA TYR A 334 -8.55 14.47 9.24
C TYR A 334 -10.03 14.32 9.62
N PHE A 335 -10.62 13.15 9.33
CA PHE A 335 -12.02 12.85 9.64
C PHE A 335 -12.33 12.96 11.13
N ASP A 336 -11.47 12.41 11.98
CA ASP A 336 -11.65 12.48 13.43
C ASP A 336 -11.46 13.90 13.97
N LYS A 337 -10.46 14.64 13.47
CA LYS A 337 -10.21 16.02 13.91
C LYS A 337 -11.36 16.97 13.58
N HIS A 338 -12.01 16.78 12.44
CA HIS A 338 -13.13 17.60 11.97
C HIS A 338 -14.50 17.00 12.27
N ASN A 339 -14.56 15.90 13.04
CA ASN A 339 -15.80 15.19 13.37
C ASN A 339 -16.66 14.84 12.14
N ILE A 340 -16.02 14.47 11.03
CA ILE A 340 -16.68 14.05 9.80
C ILE A 340 -17.05 12.56 9.95
N GLU A 341 -18.28 12.19 9.58
CA GLU A 341 -18.73 10.80 9.58
C GLU A 341 -18.36 10.12 8.25
N PRO A 342 -17.42 9.14 8.25
CA PRO A 342 -17.10 8.40 7.03
C PRO A 342 -18.24 7.44 6.68
N ARG A 343 -18.25 6.96 5.43
CA ARG A 343 -19.09 5.82 5.04
C ARG A 343 -18.58 4.54 5.70
N PHE A 344 -17.27 4.30 5.59
CA PHE A 344 -16.57 3.26 6.34
C PHE A 344 -15.24 3.81 6.84
N GLU A 345 -14.98 3.71 8.13
CA GLU A 345 -13.78 4.27 8.75
C GLU A 345 -12.52 3.43 8.47
N PHE A 346 -11.35 4.06 8.60
CA PHE A 346 -10.07 3.35 8.60
C PHE A 346 -10.06 2.17 9.59
N GLY A 347 -9.55 1.02 9.13
CA GLY A 347 -9.50 -0.21 9.90
C GLY A 347 -10.84 -0.95 10.00
N PHE A 348 -11.93 -0.48 9.35
CA PHE A 348 -13.21 -1.17 9.34
C PHE A 348 -13.20 -2.45 8.50
N GLY A 349 -14.01 -3.43 8.90
CA GLY A 349 -14.30 -4.63 8.12
C GLY A 349 -15.12 -5.62 8.95
N LEU A 350 -16.16 -6.20 8.34
CA LEU A 350 -16.99 -7.22 8.97
C LEU A 350 -16.26 -8.57 9.04
N SER A 351 -16.76 -9.48 9.87
CA SER A 351 -16.26 -10.85 10.03
C SER A 351 -17.43 -11.83 9.89
N TYR A 352 -17.14 -13.10 9.56
CA TYR A 352 -18.17 -14.14 9.55
C TYR A 352 -18.54 -14.64 10.95
N THR A 353 -17.78 -14.23 11.96
CA THR A 353 -18.09 -14.48 13.37
C THR A 353 -18.21 -13.18 14.15
N THR A 354 -18.63 -13.28 15.41
CA THR A 354 -18.79 -12.13 16.31
C THR A 354 -17.74 -12.16 17.40
N TRP A 355 -17.37 -10.98 17.89
CA TRP A 355 -16.30 -10.84 18.86
C TRP A 355 -16.69 -9.91 19.99
N LYS A 356 -16.18 -10.22 21.19
CA LYS A 356 -16.36 -9.39 22.37
C LYS A 356 -15.00 -9.07 22.99
N TYR A 357 -14.77 -7.79 23.22
CA TYR A 357 -13.60 -7.26 23.91
C TYR A 357 -13.96 -7.10 25.39
N HIS A 358 -13.18 -7.72 26.28
CA HIS A 358 -13.55 -7.83 27.69
C HIS A 358 -12.72 -6.95 28.61
N LYS A 359 -11.41 -6.92 28.38
CA LYS A 359 -10.46 -6.37 29.36
C LYS A 359 -9.25 -5.78 28.66
N ILE A 360 -8.83 -4.61 29.14
CA ILE A 360 -7.54 -4.00 28.85
C ILE A 360 -6.75 -3.87 30.16
N VAL A 361 -5.47 -4.24 30.12
CA VAL A 361 -4.53 -4.08 31.23
C VAL A 361 -3.28 -3.41 30.71
N VAL A 362 -2.99 -2.21 31.22
CA VAL A 362 -1.77 -1.48 30.92
C VAL A 362 -0.78 -1.70 32.05
N ARG A 363 0.45 -2.06 31.71
CA ARG A 363 1.58 -2.19 32.64
C ARG A 363 2.70 -1.27 32.20
N LYS A 364 3.19 -0.44 33.12
CA LYS A 364 4.38 0.38 32.89
C LYS A 364 5.63 -0.46 33.12
N THR A 365 6.61 -0.33 32.25
CA THR A 365 7.93 -0.96 32.37
C THR A 365 8.94 0.03 32.95
N ASN A 366 10.11 -0.47 33.38
CA ASN A 366 11.21 0.35 33.87
C ASN A 366 12.31 0.50 32.81
N ALA A 367 12.10 1.38 31.83
CA ALA A 367 13.06 1.60 30.74
C ALA A 367 14.05 2.76 30.98
N GLY A 368 13.96 3.45 32.12
CA GLY A 368 14.80 4.61 32.41
C GLY A 368 14.50 5.88 31.60
N PRO A 369 15.26 6.97 31.82
CA PRO A 369 15.10 8.22 31.11
C PRO A 369 15.63 8.14 29.67
N TYR A 370 15.11 9.00 28.79
CA TYR A 370 15.67 9.16 27.45
C TYR A 370 16.99 9.92 27.52
N VAL A 371 18.03 9.38 26.87
CA VAL A 371 19.33 10.02 26.77
C VAL A 371 19.56 10.41 25.31
N PRO A 372 19.58 11.71 24.97
CA PRO A 372 19.93 12.16 23.63
C PRO A 372 21.31 11.67 23.22
N SER A 373 21.47 11.31 21.95
CA SER A 373 22.79 10.96 21.42
C SER A 373 23.71 12.17 21.46
N ASN A 374 24.96 11.95 21.85
CA ASN A 374 25.99 12.98 21.93
C ASN A 374 27.32 12.45 21.38
N GLY A 375 28.29 13.35 21.25
CA GLY A 375 29.61 13.03 20.71
C GLY A 375 29.75 13.35 19.22
N ARG A 376 30.74 12.72 18.59
CA ARG A 376 31.11 12.95 17.19
C ARG A 376 31.33 11.61 16.48
N THR A 377 31.03 11.62 15.19
CA THR A 377 31.43 10.54 14.28
C THR A 377 32.95 10.55 14.10
N PRO A 378 33.57 9.43 13.69
CA PRO A 378 34.94 9.48 13.18
C PRO A 378 35.05 10.42 11.98
N ALA A 379 36.22 11.03 11.79
CA ALA A 379 36.51 11.78 10.57
C ALA A 379 36.37 10.88 9.34
N ALA A 380 35.96 11.48 8.22
CA ALA A 380 35.87 10.78 6.95
C ALA A 380 37.24 10.19 6.60
N LYS A 381 37.26 8.89 6.29
CA LYS A 381 38.46 8.20 5.85
C LYS A 381 38.57 8.32 4.35
N THR A 382 39.72 8.77 3.89
CA THR A 382 40.01 8.97 2.47
C THR A 382 41.01 7.92 2.04
N THR A 383 40.70 7.12 1.03
CA THR A 383 41.72 6.33 0.35
C THR A 383 42.65 7.25 -0.44
N LYS A 384 43.91 6.84 -0.64
CA LYS A 384 44.85 7.63 -1.43
C LYS A 384 44.61 7.35 -2.92
N VAL A 385 44.10 8.33 -3.66
CA VAL A 385 44.11 8.29 -5.14
C VAL A 385 45.52 8.61 -5.62
N THR A 386 46.03 7.77 -6.51
CA THR A 386 47.37 7.91 -7.12
C THR A 386 47.30 8.08 -8.64
N GLU A 387 46.10 7.92 -9.19
CA GLU A 387 45.76 8.01 -10.60
C GLU A 387 45.79 9.47 -11.07
N SER A 388 46.43 9.71 -12.21
CA SER A 388 46.38 11.00 -12.92
C SER A 388 45.24 11.01 -13.94
N ALA A 389 44.87 12.18 -14.44
CA ALA A 389 43.87 12.31 -15.51
C ALA A 389 44.23 11.47 -16.74
N GLU A 390 45.53 11.39 -17.09
CA GLU A 390 46.06 10.60 -18.19
C GLU A 390 45.81 9.09 -17.99
N SER A 391 45.94 8.60 -16.76
CA SER A 391 45.71 7.18 -16.43
C SER A 391 44.23 6.76 -16.46
N LEU A 392 43.32 7.74 -16.50
CA LEU A 392 41.87 7.54 -16.47
C LEU A 392 41.19 7.80 -17.83
N LEU A 393 42.00 7.99 -18.89
CA LEU A 393 41.51 8.03 -20.27
C LEU A 393 40.95 6.66 -20.69
N PHE A 394 40.14 6.67 -21.76
CA PHE A 394 39.76 5.41 -22.41
C PHE A 394 41.00 4.60 -22.78
N PRO A 395 41.03 3.28 -22.50
CA PRO A 395 42.13 2.43 -22.90
C PRO A 395 42.34 2.44 -24.42
N ALA A 396 43.60 2.40 -24.86
CA ALA A 396 43.92 2.34 -26.29
C ALA A 396 43.28 1.09 -26.94
N GLY A 397 42.63 1.28 -28.09
CA GLY A 397 41.94 0.20 -28.82
C GLY A 397 40.60 -0.22 -28.23
N PHE A 398 40.10 0.44 -27.17
CA PHE A 398 38.79 0.14 -26.60
C PHE A 398 37.67 0.50 -27.57
N THR A 399 36.80 -0.47 -27.87
CA THR A 399 35.60 -0.24 -28.69
C THR A 399 34.43 0.14 -27.78
N LYS A 400 33.95 1.39 -27.90
CA LYS A 400 32.83 1.87 -27.12
C LYS A 400 31.52 1.32 -27.70
N VAL A 401 30.69 0.74 -26.83
CA VAL A 401 29.30 0.44 -27.16
C VAL A 401 28.52 1.75 -27.21
N ARG A 402 27.75 1.95 -28.27
CA ARG A 402 26.96 3.17 -28.42
C ARG A 402 25.98 3.34 -27.27
N PHE A 403 25.76 4.59 -26.82
CA PHE A 403 24.87 4.94 -25.70
C PHE A 403 25.29 4.41 -24.31
N TYR A 404 26.39 3.68 -24.20
CA TYR A 404 26.85 3.17 -22.91
C TYR A 404 27.61 4.25 -22.13
N ASN A 405 27.26 4.42 -20.86
CA ASN A 405 27.95 5.33 -19.95
C ASN A 405 29.19 4.69 -19.36
N TYR A 406 30.35 5.32 -19.57
CA TYR A 406 31.65 4.82 -19.10
C TYR A 406 32.28 5.76 -18.06
N PRO A 407 33.11 5.23 -17.14
CA PRO A 407 33.79 6.05 -16.15
C PRO A 407 35.02 6.79 -16.72
N TRP A 408 35.50 6.43 -17.90
CA TRP A 408 36.72 6.98 -18.49
C TRP A 408 36.53 8.38 -19.08
N LEU A 409 37.60 9.17 -19.03
CA LEU A 409 37.71 10.48 -19.67
C LEU A 409 37.99 10.33 -21.17
N ASN A 410 37.47 11.22 -22.02
CA ASN A 410 37.84 11.23 -23.44
C ASN A 410 39.19 11.95 -23.64
N SER A 411 39.43 12.99 -22.85
CA SER A 411 40.66 13.78 -22.85
C SER A 411 40.96 14.30 -21.44
N THR A 412 42.23 14.58 -21.15
CA THR A 412 42.63 15.23 -19.88
C THR A 412 42.05 16.64 -19.76
N SER A 413 41.70 17.28 -20.89
CA SER A 413 41.01 18.56 -20.93
C SER A 413 39.56 18.52 -20.43
N ASP A 414 38.96 17.32 -20.33
CA ASP A 414 37.59 17.16 -19.82
C ASP A 414 37.51 17.46 -18.30
N VAL A 415 38.66 17.41 -17.62
CA VAL A 415 38.78 17.79 -16.20
C VAL A 415 38.77 19.31 -16.09
N LYS A 416 37.68 19.86 -15.54
CA LYS A 416 37.57 21.31 -15.28
C LYS A 416 38.61 21.74 -14.24
N LYS A 417 39.32 22.84 -14.51
CA LYS A 417 40.39 23.35 -13.64
C LYS A 417 39.88 24.04 -12.36
N ASP A 418 38.68 24.61 -12.40
CA ASP A 418 38.10 25.38 -11.30
C ASP A 418 37.02 24.56 -10.59
N GLY A 419 37.45 23.57 -9.81
CA GLY A 419 36.54 22.79 -8.98
C GLY A 419 36.05 23.59 -7.78
N GLU A 420 34.73 23.62 -7.56
CA GLU A 420 34.18 24.19 -6.33
C GLU A 420 34.42 23.21 -5.18
N ASN A 421 35.06 23.68 -4.11
CA ASN A 421 35.23 22.87 -2.91
C ASN A 421 33.85 22.56 -2.31
N GLY A 422 33.66 21.30 -1.89
CA GLY A 422 32.52 20.94 -1.06
C GLY A 422 32.45 21.76 0.25
N PRO A 423 31.33 21.66 1.00
CA PRO A 423 31.15 22.37 2.26
C PRO A 423 32.33 22.20 3.22
N SER A 424 32.73 23.27 3.92
CA SER A 424 33.94 23.28 4.75
C SER A 424 33.89 22.28 5.92
N ASP A 425 32.71 22.01 6.46
CA ASP A 425 32.46 21.03 7.51
C ASP A 425 32.65 19.58 7.04
N ALA A 426 32.65 19.34 5.73
CA ALA A 426 32.90 18.03 5.13
C ALA A 426 34.36 17.57 5.28
N TYR A 427 35.25 18.45 5.75
CA TYR A 427 36.68 18.20 5.96
C TYR A 427 37.09 18.30 7.44
N ASP A 428 36.15 18.32 8.39
CA ASP A 428 36.46 18.40 9.82
C ASP A 428 37.27 17.16 10.27
N PRO A 429 38.52 17.33 10.74
CA PRO A 429 39.38 16.22 11.17
C PRO A 429 38.89 15.55 12.47
N ASN A 430 37.93 16.16 13.17
CA ASN A 430 37.28 15.59 14.36
C ASN A 430 35.93 14.92 14.02
N GLY A 431 35.61 14.75 12.74
CA GLY A 431 34.34 14.22 12.25
C GLY A 431 33.15 15.12 12.57
N THR A 432 31.93 14.68 12.26
CA THR A 432 30.71 15.49 12.43
C THR A 432 30.02 15.19 13.76
N ALA A 433 29.44 16.22 14.40
CA ALA A 433 28.62 16.06 15.60
C ALA A 433 27.42 15.14 15.35
N THR A 434 27.15 14.21 16.27
CA THR A 434 25.99 13.32 16.16
C THR A 434 24.70 14.08 16.45
N ARG A 435 23.65 13.83 15.66
CA ARG A 435 22.33 14.41 15.92
C ARG A 435 21.71 13.78 17.20
N PRO A 436 21.05 14.56 18.07
CA PRO A 436 20.44 14.06 19.31
C PRO A 436 19.45 12.89 19.14
N ALA A 437 18.71 12.89 18.03
CA ALA A 437 17.74 11.85 17.65
C ALA A 437 18.35 10.70 16.83
N GLY A 438 19.64 10.77 16.48
CA GLY A 438 20.36 9.77 15.70
C GLY A 438 21.03 8.71 16.57
N GLY A 439 22.07 8.06 16.04
CA GLY A 439 22.93 7.13 16.79
C GLY A 439 22.87 5.67 16.31
N ALA A 440 21.79 5.25 15.68
CA ALA A 440 21.63 3.92 15.08
C ALA A 440 20.68 3.94 13.86
N PRO A 441 20.66 2.90 13.01
CA PRO A 441 19.64 2.75 11.98
C PRO A 441 18.24 2.82 12.58
N GLY A 442 17.43 3.78 12.11
CA GLY A 442 16.09 4.05 12.66
C GLY A 442 16.05 5.14 13.76
N GLY A 443 17.17 5.73 14.15
CA GLY A 443 17.24 6.79 15.17
C GLY A 443 17.83 6.32 16.49
N ASN A 444 17.73 7.17 17.52
CA ASN A 444 18.29 6.90 18.85
C ASN A 444 17.69 5.59 19.43
N PRO A 445 18.52 4.62 19.89
CA PRO A 445 18.03 3.36 20.46
C PRO A 445 17.00 3.53 21.58
N GLY A 446 17.13 4.57 22.41
CA GLY A 446 16.20 4.87 23.51
C GLY A 446 14.78 5.25 23.04
N LEU A 447 14.57 5.51 21.74
CA LEU A 447 13.24 5.65 21.15
C LEU A 447 12.48 4.32 21.12
N TYR A 448 13.19 3.20 21.06
CA TYR A 448 12.64 1.85 20.92
C TYR A 448 12.46 1.14 22.25
N ASP A 449 12.88 1.77 23.36
CA ASP A 449 12.55 1.36 24.72
C ASP A 449 11.05 1.10 24.86
N ILE A 450 10.69 -0.10 25.30
CA ILE A 450 9.29 -0.43 25.64
C ILE A 450 8.98 0.27 26.95
N LEU A 451 8.01 1.19 26.96
CA LEU A 451 7.55 1.92 28.14
C LEU A 451 6.28 1.31 28.75
N TYR A 452 5.45 0.67 27.93
CA TYR A 452 4.22 0.02 28.38
C TYR A 452 3.97 -1.29 27.64
N GLU A 453 3.37 -2.23 28.36
CA GLU A 453 2.72 -3.41 27.80
C GLU A 453 1.20 -3.25 27.95
N VAL A 454 0.46 -3.52 26.88
CA VAL A 454 -1.01 -3.45 26.85
C VAL A 454 -1.56 -4.83 26.51
N ASN A 455 -2.15 -5.49 27.50
CA ASN A 455 -2.77 -6.81 27.37
C ASN A 455 -4.28 -6.68 27.18
N VAL A 456 -4.80 -7.31 26.14
CA VAL A 456 -6.19 -7.19 25.70
C VAL A 456 -6.80 -8.58 25.62
N THR A 457 -7.86 -8.83 26.39
CA THR A 457 -8.60 -10.10 26.32
C THR A 457 -9.84 -9.93 25.45
N LEU A 458 -9.99 -10.81 24.46
CA LEU A 458 -11.17 -10.90 23.59
C LEU A 458 -11.63 -12.34 23.41
N SER A 459 -12.90 -12.52 23.04
CA SER A 459 -13.47 -13.83 22.70
C SER A 459 -14.14 -13.80 21.34
N ASN A 460 -14.06 -14.93 20.65
CA ASN A 460 -14.96 -15.24 19.55
C ASN A 460 -16.28 -15.74 20.14
N THR A 461 -17.33 -14.92 20.04
CA THR A 461 -18.67 -15.21 20.57
C THR A 461 -19.61 -15.80 19.54
N GLY A 462 -19.16 -16.00 18.30
CA GLY A 462 -19.98 -16.61 17.25
C GLY A 462 -19.89 -18.14 17.24
N LYS A 463 -20.46 -18.72 16.17
CA LYS A 463 -20.62 -20.18 16.02
C LYS A 463 -19.53 -20.86 15.18
N ARG A 464 -18.62 -20.08 14.59
CA ARG A 464 -17.54 -20.58 13.74
C ARG A 464 -16.19 -20.06 14.22
N ASN A 465 -15.14 -20.82 13.95
CA ASN A 465 -13.77 -20.33 14.10
C ASN A 465 -13.58 -19.12 13.18
N GLY A 466 -12.76 -18.18 13.61
CA GLY A 466 -12.50 -16.97 12.85
C GLY A 466 -11.23 -16.27 13.30
N GLU A 467 -10.90 -15.20 12.58
CA GLU A 467 -9.75 -14.35 12.83
C GLU A 467 -10.20 -12.92 13.11
N GLU A 468 -9.52 -12.26 14.06
CA GLU A 468 -9.77 -10.86 14.39
C GLU A 468 -8.52 -10.02 14.18
N VAL A 469 -8.68 -8.80 13.66
CA VAL A 469 -7.64 -7.79 13.61
C VAL A 469 -7.84 -6.80 14.76
N VAL A 470 -7.16 -7.06 15.88
CA VAL A 470 -7.18 -6.17 17.04
C VAL A 470 -6.29 -4.97 16.77
N GLN A 471 -6.84 -3.76 16.95
CA GLN A 471 -6.14 -2.50 16.67
C GLN A 471 -5.99 -1.67 17.95
N LEU A 472 -4.80 -1.09 18.15
CA LEU A 472 -4.43 -0.22 19.26
C LEU A 472 -4.10 1.17 18.74
N TYR A 473 -4.80 2.17 19.27
CA TYR A 473 -4.63 3.59 18.99
C TYR A 473 -4.18 4.35 20.24
N ILE A 474 -3.41 5.41 20.05
CA ILE A 474 -2.97 6.30 21.12
C ILE A 474 -3.45 7.73 20.83
N SER A 475 -3.94 8.42 21.84
CA SER A 475 -4.05 9.88 21.86
C SER A 475 -2.89 10.47 22.65
N GLN A 476 -2.21 11.46 22.09
CA GLN A 476 -1.04 12.10 22.72
C GLN A 476 -1.42 13.15 23.77
N GLY A 477 -2.63 13.71 23.66
CA GLY A 477 -3.26 14.57 24.68
C GLY A 477 -3.19 16.08 24.41
N GLU A 478 -2.39 16.55 23.47
CA GLU A 478 -2.26 17.97 23.17
C GLU A 478 -3.31 18.44 22.14
N SER A 479 -3.55 19.75 22.08
CA SER A 479 -4.64 20.33 21.28
C SER A 479 -4.41 20.28 19.76
N ASP A 480 -3.17 20.27 19.31
CA ASP A 480 -2.77 20.22 17.90
C ASP A 480 -2.54 18.78 17.39
N ASP A 481 -2.55 17.79 18.28
CA ASP A 481 -2.42 16.38 17.88
C ASP A 481 -3.68 15.86 17.16
N PRO A 482 -3.53 14.83 16.30
CA PRO A 482 -4.67 14.02 15.87
C PRO A 482 -5.39 13.43 17.07
N VAL A 483 -6.72 13.27 16.98
CA VAL A 483 -7.54 12.72 18.07
C VAL A 483 -6.98 11.40 18.59
N ARG A 484 -6.59 10.52 17.66
CA ARG A 484 -5.94 9.24 17.91
C ARG A 484 -5.10 8.81 16.72
N VAL A 485 -4.08 7.99 16.94
CA VAL A 485 -3.21 7.44 15.89
C VAL A 485 -2.95 5.96 16.13
N LEU A 486 -3.00 5.15 15.07
CA LEU A 486 -2.67 3.72 15.14
C LEU A 486 -1.21 3.54 15.59
N ARG A 487 -0.98 2.59 16.51
CA ARG A 487 0.36 2.22 17.01
C ARG A 487 0.61 0.72 17.07
N GLY A 488 -0.44 -0.10 17.06
CA GLY A 488 -0.27 -1.54 16.97
C GLY A 488 -1.49 -2.20 16.36
N PHE A 489 -1.28 -3.31 15.67
CA PHE A 489 -2.35 -4.22 15.28
C PHE A 489 -1.85 -5.67 15.30
N ARG A 490 -2.76 -6.62 15.49
CA ARG A 490 -2.49 -8.06 15.46
C ARG A 490 -3.68 -8.79 14.86
N ARG A 491 -3.41 -9.71 13.93
CA ARG A 491 -4.40 -10.66 13.43
C ARG A 491 -4.30 -11.95 14.25
N VAL A 492 -5.39 -12.40 14.87
CA VAL A 492 -5.41 -13.55 15.77
C VAL A 492 -6.51 -14.54 15.40
N SER A 493 -6.17 -15.82 15.33
CA SER A 493 -7.12 -16.92 15.16
C SER A 493 -7.70 -17.35 16.51
N VAL A 494 -9.02 -17.44 16.62
CA VAL A 494 -9.70 -17.91 17.85
C VAL A 494 -10.88 -18.80 17.51
N ASN A 495 -10.90 -19.98 18.13
CA ASN A 495 -12.00 -20.93 17.97
C ASN A 495 -13.31 -20.39 18.55
N ALA A 496 -14.45 -20.84 18.00
CA ALA A 496 -15.78 -20.45 18.47
C ALA A 496 -15.93 -20.69 20.00
N GLY A 497 -16.45 -19.69 20.70
CA GLY A 497 -16.66 -19.73 22.16
C GLY A 497 -15.37 -19.66 23.00
N LYS A 498 -14.19 -19.48 22.38
CA LYS A 498 -12.91 -19.35 23.11
C LYS A 498 -12.47 -17.90 23.23
N SER A 499 -11.57 -17.68 24.20
CA SER A 499 -10.95 -16.39 24.49
C SER A 499 -9.45 -16.47 24.22
N THR A 500 -8.86 -15.33 23.87
CA THR A 500 -7.40 -15.17 23.79
C THR A 500 -6.99 -13.83 24.40
N THR A 501 -5.70 -13.68 24.70
CA THR A 501 -5.10 -12.41 25.12
C THR A 501 -4.07 -11.96 24.08
N VAL A 502 -4.18 -10.72 23.64
CA VAL A 502 -3.25 -10.06 22.72
C VAL A 502 -2.41 -9.06 23.49
N THR A 503 -1.09 -9.11 23.30
CA THR A 503 -0.15 -8.20 23.93
C THR A 503 0.40 -7.21 22.90
N PHE A 504 0.35 -5.93 23.24
CA PHE A 504 1.02 -4.85 22.53
C PHE A 504 2.11 -4.24 23.40
N THR A 505 3.17 -3.76 22.76
CA THR A 505 4.22 -2.97 23.40
C THR A 505 4.16 -1.55 22.86
N ILE A 506 4.24 -0.57 23.75
CA ILE A 506 4.29 0.85 23.39
C ILE A 506 5.71 1.33 23.68
N THR A 507 6.41 1.70 22.62
CA THR A 507 7.77 2.25 22.68
C THR A 507 7.75 3.73 23.08
N ARG A 508 8.90 4.28 23.47
CA ARG A 508 9.04 5.72 23.71
C ARG A 508 8.62 6.53 22.49
N ARG A 509 9.06 6.14 21.30
CA ARG A 509 8.71 6.77 20.01
C ARG A 509 7.20 6.84 19.80
N ASP A 510 6.47 5.80 20.18
CA ASP A 510 5.02 5.71 19.94
C ASP A 510 4.25 6.82 20.67
N ILE A 511 4.78 7.31 21.79
CA ILE A 511 4.22 8.39 22.61
C ILE A 511 5.01 9.70 22.56
N SER A 512 5.93 9.82 21.61
CA SER A 512 6.73 11.03 21.39
C SER A 512 6.16 11.90 20.28
N ARG A 513 6.55 13.16 20.32
CA ARG A 513 6.36 14.17 19.28
C ARG A 513 7.73 14.66 18.81
N TRP A 514 7.81 15.06 17.55
CA TRP A 514 9.01 15.72 17.04
C TRP A 514 9.00 17.20 17.46
N ASP A 515 10.01 17.62 18.20
CA ASP A 515 10.23 19.02 18.55
C ASP A 515 11.27 19.63 17.60
N THR A 516 10.84 20.64 16.84
CA THR A 516 11.67 21.33 15.86
C THR A 516 12.70 22.25 16.50
N THR A 517 12.52 22.66 17.77
CA THR A 517 13.48 23.50 18.49
C THR A 517 14.68 22.67 18.94
N THR A 518 14.42 21.55 19.63
CA THR A 518 15.48 20.65 20.10
C THR A 518 15.96 19.66 19.04
N GLN A 519 15.27 19.59 17.89
CA GLN A 519 15.52 18.61 16.82
C GLN A 519 15.57 17.18 17.35
N ASN A 520 14.60 16.85 18.22
CA ASN A 520 14.54 15.57 18.92
C ASN A 520 13.11 15.13 19.20
N TRP A 521 12.98 13.86 19.61
CA TRP A 521 11.73 13.30 20.08
C TRP A 521 11.52 13.61 21.55
N VAL A 522 10.37 14.20 21.88
CA VAL A 522 9.99 14.56 23.25
C VAL A 522 8.68 13.88 23.62
N VAL A 523 8.58 13.41 24.86
CA VAL A 523 7.32 12.91 25.41
C VAL A 523 6.65 14.08 26.12
N SER A 524 5.57 14.61 25.55
CA SER A 524 4.81 15.69 26.17
C SER A 524 4.27 15.26 27.55
N PRO A 525 4.11 16.18 28.52
CA PRO A 525 3.51 15.89 29.82
C PRO A 525 2.00 15.63 29.75
N ALA A 526 1.33 15.89 28.62
CA ALA A 526 -0.10 15.68 28.45
C ALA A 526 -0.51 14.22 28.71
N GLU A 527 -1.73 14.05 29.23
CA GLU A 527 -2.29 12.73 29.53
C GLU A 527 -2.54 11.94 28.25
N LYS A 528 -2.00 10.71 28.22
CA LYS A 528 -2.10 9.83 27.06
C LYS A 528 -3.14 8.74 27.30
N MET A 529 -3.98 8.57 26.28
CA MET A 529 -5.04 7.57 26.27
C MET A 529 -4.69 6.47 25.27
N VAL A 530 -4.93 5.22 25.66
CA VAL A 530 -4.88 4.06 24.78
C VAL A 530 -6.29 3.57 24.51
N PHE A 531 -6.58 3.29 23.25
CA PHE A 531 -7.87 2.78 22.77
C PHE A 531 -7.63 1.47 22.03
N VAL A 532 -8.45 0.46 22.28
CA VAL A 532 -8.36 -0.83 21.61
C VAL A 532 -9.72 -1.28 21.12
N GLY A 533 -9.74 -1.81 19.90
CA GLY A 533 -10.96 -2.31 19.28
C GLY A 533 -10.74 -2.91 17.90
N ARG A 534 -11.75 -2.73 17.05
CA ARG A 534 -11.90 -3.37 15.73
C ARG A 534 -11.58 -2.45 14.57
N SER A 535 -11.72 -1.14 14.75
CA SER A 535 -11.50 -0.10 13.75
C SER A 535 -11.10 1.21 14.44
N SER A 536 -10.87 2.28 13.67
CA SER A 536 -10.60 3.61 14.25
C SER A 536 -11.78 4.21 15.03
N ARG A 537 -13.02 3.71 14.83
CA ARG A 537 -14.23 4.20 15.50
C ARG A 537 -14.95 3.20 16.38
N ASP A 538 -14.71 1.89 16.21
CA ASP A 538 -15.17 0.87 17.15
C ASP A 538 -14.05 0.48 18.13
N LEU A 539 -13.98 1.24 19.23
CA LEU A 539 -12.92 1.17 20.24
C LEU A 539 -13.51 0.99 21.65
N PRO A 540 -14.04 -0.20 21.98
CA PRO A 540 -14.78 -0.43 23.23
C PRO A 540 -13.90 -0.44 24.48
N LEU A 541 -12.58 -0.59 24.35
CA LEU A 541 -11.65 -0.59 25.47
C LEU A 541 -10.80 0.68 25.46
N VAL A 542 -10.81 1.40 26.57
CA VAL A 542 -10.05 2.64 26.76
C VAL A 542 -9.35 2.62 28.10
N ALA A 543 -8.10 3.07 28.15
CA ALA A 543 -7.34 3.22 29.40
C ALA A 543 -6.38 4.41 29.33
N LYS A 544 -5.99 4.92 30.50
CA LYS A 544 -4.87 5.87 30.64
C LYS A 544 -3.55 5.10 30.62
N LEU A 545 -2.49 5.67 30.05
CA LEU A 545 -1.15 5.06 30.14
C LEU A 545 -0.51 5.22 31.53
N ASN A 546 -0.85 6.28 32.28
CA ASN A 546 -0.19 6.62 33.56
C ASN A 546 -0.97 6.23 34.84
N GLY A 547 -2.13 5.55 34.76
CA GLY A 547 -2.82 5.03 35.94
C GLY A 547 -4.36 5.16 35.94
N GLU A 548 -4.97 4.12 36.52
CA GLU A 548 -6.38 3.85 36.86
C GLU A 548 -7.47 3.74 35.77
N LYS A 549 -8.26 2.67 35.93
CA LYS A 549 -9.39 2.29 35.07
C LYS A 549 -10.51 3.33 35.17
N LYS A 550 -11.00 3.79 34.02
CA LYS A 550 -12.40 4.21 33.89
C LYS A 550 -13.08 3.30 32.88
N SER A 551 -14.04 2.50 33.33
CA SER A 551 -15.11 2.02 32.44
C SER A 551 -15.99 3.23 32.14
N VAL A 552 -15.80 3.85 30.97
CA VAL A 552 -16.72 4.90 30.50
C VAL A 552 -17.71 4.23 29.56
N GLY A 553 -18.97 4.16 29.97
CA GLY A 553 -20.07 3.88 29.06
C GLY A 553 -20.16 5.04 28.07
N TYR A 554 -19.84 4.80 26.82
CA TYR A 554 -20.08 5.79 25.78
C TYR A 554 -21.60 5.93 25.61
N SER A 555 -22.11 7.13 25.88
CA SER A 555 -23.44 7.52 25.41
C SER A 555 -23.45 7.43 23.89
N LYS A 556 -24.37 6.62 23.34
CA LYS A 556 -24.76 6.74 21.94
C LYS A 556 -25.42 8.12 21.78
N ASN A 557 -24.65 9.14 21.39
CA ASN A 557 -25.26 10.28 20.71
C ASN A 557 -25.74 9.77 19.35
N LYS A 558 -26.96 9.23 19.34
CA LYS A 558 -27.78 9.16 18.14
C LYS A 558 -28.06 10.60 17.71
N PRO A 559 -27.75 11.00 16.46
CA PRO A 559 -28.39 12.17 15.90
C PRO A 559 -29.90 11.91 15.86
N GLY A 560 -30.69 12.93 16.21
CA GLY A 560 -32.14 12.81 16.36
C GLY A 560 -32.80 12.18 15.13
N ARG A 561 -33.42 11.02 15.32
CA ARG A 561 -34.53 10.60 14.46
C ARG A 561 -35.71 11.49 14.81
N GLN A 562 -36.02 12.47 13.96
CA GLN A 562 -37.40 12.91 13.86
C GLN A 562 -38.21 11.71 13.35
N GLY A 563 -39.23 11.34 14.14
CA GLY A 563 -39.93 10.08 14.00
C GLY A 563 -40.79 10.02 12.75
N HIS A 564 -40.76 8.87 12.08
CA HIS A 564 -41.94 8.28 11.46
C HIS A 564 -42.03 6.84 11.96
N GLY A 565 -43.19 6.51 12.55
CA GLY A 565 -43.40 5.30 13.34
C GLY A 565 -43.40 4.04 12.47
N MET A 566 -42.67 3.03 12.93
CA MET A 566 -42.86 1.64 12.51
C MET A 566 -43.44 0.89 13.70
N LYS A 567 -44.72 0.54 13.59
CA LYS A 567 -45.42 -0.35 14.51
C LYS A 567 -44.76 -1.73 14.46
N THR A 568 -44.56 -2.26 15.65
CA THR A 568 -44.27 -3.66 15.96
C THR A 568 -45.23 -4.60 15.23
N PHE A 569 -44.69 -5.60 14.54
CA PHE A 569 -45.35 -6.89 14.37
C PHE A 569 -44.34 -8.01 14.59
N MET A 570 -44.83 -9.05 15.27
CA MET A 570 -44.17 -10.32 15.59
C MET A 570 -43.68 -11.06 14.36
#